data_AF-A0A850QUY1-F1
#
_entry.id   AF-A0A850QUY1-F1
#
_cell.length_a   1.000
_cell.length_b   1.000
_cell.length_c   1.000
_cell.angle_alpha   90.00
_cell.angle_beta   90.00
_cell.angle_gamma   90.00
#
_symmetry.space_group_name_H-M   'P 1'
#
loop_
_entity.id
_entity.type
_entity.pdbx_description
1 polymer ?
#
loop_
_entity_poly.entity_id
_entity_poly.type
_entity_poly.pdbx_seq_one_letter_code
_entity_poly.pdbx_strand_id
1 'polypeptide(L)'
;MSLQYRIVPVTPFQQNCSIVWCDKTNQAAIIDPGGDINVIKQTVQELGLTVTKLLLTHGHLDHVGGTEPLAQELNVPVIGPQKEDIFWLQGLPRQSEMFGFPMTEAFDPTQWLEDGD
;
A
#
# COMPACT_ATOMS: atom_id res chain seq x y z
N MET A 1 14.58 -6.89 19.70
CA MET A 1 14.26 -7.01 18.27
C MET A 1 12.89 -7.62 18.19
N SER A 2 11.91 -6.75 18.08
CA SER A 2 10.51 -7.11 17.92
C SER A 2 9.96 -6.42 16.67
N LEU A 3 9.11 -7.13 15.95
CA LEU A 3 8.28 -6.53 14.92
C LEU A 3 7.18 -5.74 15.63
N GLN A 4 7.04 -4.49 15.24
CA GLN A 4 6.01 -3.59 15.71
C GLN A 4 5.07 -3.28 14.55
N TYR A 5 3.84 -2.91 14.86
CA TYR A 5 2.87 -2.52 13.85
C TYR A 5 1.93 -1.42 14.32
N ARG A 6 1.36 -0.68 13.37
CA ARG A 6 0.30 0.30 13.58
C ARG A 6 -0.68 0.22 12.42
N ILE A 7 -1.96 0.17 12.75
CA ILE A 7 -3.04 0.25 11.76
C ILE A 7 -3.42 1.71 11.58
N VAL A 8 -3.56 2.13 10.33
CA VAL A 8 -4.06 3.43 9.89
C VAL A 8 -5.29 3.14 9.02
N PRO A 9 -6.51 3.35 9.53
CA PRO A 9 -7.71 3.23 8.71
C PRO A 9 -7.67 4.26 7.58
N VAL A 10 -7.87 3.80 6.35
CA VAL A 10 -7.87 4.64 5.14
C VAL A 10 -9.09 4.36 4.28
N THR A 11 -9.37 5.31 3.39
CA THR A 11 -10.51 5.38 2.49
C THR A 11 -11.85 5.48 3.25
N PRO A 12 -12.95 5.83 2.55
CA PRO A 12 -14.29 5.79 3.16
C PRO A 12 -14.72 4.42 3.67
N PHE A 13 -14.08 3.33 3.23
CA PHE A 13 -14.38 1.97 3.68
C PHE A 13 -13.68 1.59 5.00
N GLN A 14 -12.84 2.47 5.56
CA GLN A 14 -12.04 2.18 6.75
C GLN A 14 -11.20 0.91 6.57
N GLN A 15 -10.61 0.77 5.38
CA GLN A 15 -9.66 -0.28 5.06
C GLN A 15 -8.43 -0.14 5.97
N ASN A 16 -7.89 -1.27 6.45
CA ASN A 16 -6.79 -1.28 7.40
C ASN A 16 -5.41 -1.27 6.71
N CYS A 17 -4.91 -0.09 6.36
CA CYS A 17 -3.51 0.07 5.96
C CYS A 17 -2.62 -0.19 7.18
N SER A 18 -1.66 -1.11 7.05
CA SER A 18 -0.77 -1.50 8.16
C SER A 18 0.65 -1.03 7.93
N ILE A 19 1.24 -0.36 8.92
CA ILE A 19 2.65 -0.02 8.93
C ILE A 19 3.34 -1.01 9.87
N VAL A 20 4.28 -1.81 9.35
CA VAL A 20 5.02 -2.82 10.11
C VAL A 20 6.50 -2.49 10.07
N TRP A 21 7.19 -2.53 11.22
CA TRP A 21 8.60 -2.15 11.28
C TRP A 21 9.42 -2.96 12.30
N CYS A 22 10.74 -2.93 12.10
CA CYS A 22 11.71 -3.48 13.03
C CYS A 22 12.15 -2.42 14.05
N ASP A 23 11.90 -2.65 15.34
CA ASP A 23 12.22 -1.72 16.45
C ASP A 23 13.72 -1.38 16.61
N LYS A 24 14.60 -2.16 15.99
CA LYS A 24 16.05 -1.96 16.03
C LYS A 24 16.57 -1.08 14.89
N THR A 25 15.97 -1.18 13.71
CA THR A 25 16.46 -0.53 12.48
C THR A 25 15.57 0.62 12.03
N ASN A 26 14.34 0.70 12.55
CA ASN A 26 13.26 1.58 12.10
C ASN A 26 12.91 1.41 10.61
N GLN A 27 13.37 0.34 9.96
CA GLN A 27 12.93 -0.01 8.61
C GLN A 27 11.50 -0.52 8.66
N ALA A 28 10.67 0.02 7.78
CA ALA A 28 9.25 -0.27 7.70
C ALA A 28 8.83 -0.76 6.32
N ALA A 29 7.75 -1.54 6.31
CA ALA A 29 6.92 -1.80 5.15
C ALA A 29 5.52 -1.23 5.42
N ILE A 30 4.89 -0.70 4.37
CA ILE A 30 3.49 -0.29 4.40
C ILE A 30 2.70 -1.32 3.61
N ILE A 31 1.64 -1.85 4.20
CA ILE A 31 0.77 -2.86 3.61
C ILE A 31 -0.56 -2.22 3.25
N ASP A 32 -0.99 -2.39 2.01
CA ASP A 32 -2.26 -1.92 1.44
C ASP A 32 -2.54 -0.41 1.62
N PRO A 33 -1.71 0.48 1.06
CA PRO A 33 -1.92 1.93 1.11
C PRO A 33 -3.04 2.37 0.14
N GLY A 34 -4.28 2.06 0.48
CA GLY A 34 -5.43 2.29 -0.40
C GLY A 34 -5.86 3.76 -0.59
N GLY A 35 -5.48 4.64 0.33
CA GLY A 35 -5.83 6.06 0.29
C GLY A 35 -5.20 6.83 1.44
N ASP A 36 -5.63 8.08 1.65
CA ASP A 36 -5.22 8.95 2.76
C ASP A 36 -3.70 9.01 2.99
N ILE A 37 -2.95 9.09 1.87
CA ILE A 37 -1.48 9.04 1.83
C ILE A 37 -0.83 10.01 2.83
N ASN A 38 -1.38 11.21 2.99
CA ASN A 38 -0.87 12.19 3.94
C ASN A 38 -0.91 11.71 5.39
N VAL A 39 -1.96 10.98 5.79
CA VAL A 39 -2.10 10.40 7.14
C VAL A 39 -1.09 9.28 7.35
N ILE A 40 -0.91 8.43 6.33
CA ILE A 40 0.10 7.36 6.36
C ILE A 40 1.50 7.97 6.54
N LYS A 41 1.86 8.96 5.71
CA LYS A 41 3.17 9.64 5.76
C LYS A 41 3.41 10.34 7.09
N GLN A 42 2.40 11.04 7.62
CA GLN A 42 2.49 11.66 8.93
C GLN A 42 2.76 10.61 10.01
N THR A 43 2.05 9.48 9.96
CA THR A 43 2.24 8.38 10.92
C THR A 43 3.66 7.80 10.85
N VAL A 44 4.19 7.58 9.64
CA VAL A 44 5.58 7.14 9.41
C VAL A 44 6.58 8.14 10.00
N GLN A 45 6.36 9.44 9.79
CA GLN A 45 7.21 10.51 10.28
C GLN A 45 7.20 10.60 11.81
N GLU A 46 6.01 10.55 12.43
CA GLU A 46 5.84 10.56 13.90
C GLU A 46 6.56 9.40 14.58
N LEU A 47 6.56 8.23 13.92
CA LEU A 47 7.23 7.02 14.41
C LEU A 47 8.73 6.97 14.07
N GLY A 48 9.25 7.94 13.30
CA GLY A 48 10.66 8.00 12.91
C GLY A 48 11.10 6.82 12.03
N LEU A 49 10.21 6.35 11.15
CA LEU A 49 10.42 5.16 10.34
C LEU A 49 11.02 5.48 8.97
N THR A 50 11.81 4.54 8.45
CA THR A 50 12.29 4.54 7.06
C THR A 50 11.53 3.48 6.29
N VAL A 51 10.60 3.90 5.43
CA VAL A 51 9.86 2.97 4.57
C VAL A 51 10.81 2.44 3.50
N THR A 52 10.82 1.13 3.30
CA THR A 52 11.73 0.44 2.36
C THR A 52 11.00 -0.23 1.21
N LYS A 53 9.69 -0.44 1.34
CA LYS A 53 8.82 -1.11 0.36
C LYS A 53 7.35 -0.88 0.70
N LEU A 54 6.50 -0.99 -0.31
CA LEU A 54 5.06 -1.20 -0.15
C LEU A 54 4.74 -2.67 -0.45
N LEU A 55 3.80 -3.23 0.30
CA LEU A 55 3.32 -4.61 0.14
C LEU A 55 1.82 -4.57 -0.17
N LEU A 56 1.38 -5.35 -1.15
CA LEU A 56 -0.04 -5.47 -1.50
C LEU A 56 -0.53 -6.88 -1.21
N THR A 57 -1.63 -7.00 -0.50
CA THR A 57 -2.27 -8.29 -0.22
C THR A 57 -3.08 -8.79 -1.40
N HIS A 58 -3.79 -7.90 -2.10
CA HIS A 58 -4.62 -8.15 -3.29
C HIS A 58 -4.92 -6.84 -4.04
N GLY A 59 -5.60 -6.91 -5.19
CA GLY A 59 -5.73 -5.78 -6.13
C GLY A 59 -6.95 -4.87 -5.99
N HIS A 60 -7.76 -4.96 -4.92
CA HIS A 60 -8.95 -4.11 -4.77
C HIS A 60 -8.60 -2.63 -4.58
N LEU A 61 -9.40 -1.75 -5.16
CA LEU A 61 -9.15 -0.30 -5.18
C LEU A 61 -8.92 0.31 -3.79
N ASP A 62 -9.71 -0.09 -2.80
CA ASP A 62 -9.63 0.45 -1.44
C ASP A 62 -8.39 -0.02 -0.67
N HIS A 63 -7.65 -1.00 -1.20
CA HIS A 63 -6.36 -1.46 -0.70
C HIS A 63 -5.18 -0.87 -1.48
N VAL A 64 -5.36 -0.54 -2.76
CA VAL A 64 -4.22 -0.18 -3.64
C VAL A 64 -4.27 1.25 -4.19
N GLY A 65 -5.38 1.97 -4.01
CA GLY A 65 -5.65 3.26 -4.66
C GLY A 65 -4.60 4.36 -4.43
N GLY A 66 -3.89 4.32 -3.31
CA GLY A 66 -2.81 5.25 -2.97
C GLY A 66 -1.39 4.73 -3.21
N THR A 67 -1.24 3.53 -3.79
CA THR A 67 0.05 2.82 -3.86
C THR A 67 1.07 3.52 -4.76
N GLU A 68 0.76 3.76 -6.03
CA GLU A 68 1.72 4.34 -6.97
C GLU A 68 2.19 5.74 -6.55
N PRO A 69 1.30 6.68 -6.17
CA PRO A 69 1.76 8.00 -5.73
C PRO A 69 2.65 7.91 -4.49
N LEU A 70 2.29 7.06 -3.50
CA LEU A 70 3.10 6.87 -2.31
C LEU A 70 4.46 6.22 -2.63
N ALA A 71 4.50 5.24 -3.51
CA ALA A 71 5.73 4.58 -3.95
C ALA A 71 6.68 5.55 -4.65
N GLN A 72 6.13 6.41 -5.52
CA GLN A 72 6.89 7.45 -6.23
C GLN A 72 7.45 8.50 -5.26
N GLU A 73 6.65 8.98 -4.32
CA GLU A 73 7.08 9.97 -3.33
C GLU A 73 8.17 9.44 -2.39
N LEU A 74 8.07 8.17 -1.99
CA LEU A 74 9.04 7.52 -1.11
C LEU A 74 10.24 6.91 -1.87
N ASN A 75 10.14 6.80 -3.19
CA ASN A 75 11.09 6.11 -4.07
C ASN A 75 11.39 4.69 -3.58
N VAL A 76 10.34 3.89 -3.38
CA VAL A 76 10.42 2.50 -2.89
C VAL A 76 9.68 1.54 -3.83
N PRO A 77 10.08 0.26 -3.89
CA PRO A 77 9.39 -0.74 -4.71
C PRO A 77 8.01 -1.09 -4.14
N VAL A 78 7.11 -1.47 -5.05
CA VAL A 78 5.83 -2.12 -4.75
C VAL A 78 6.00 -3.62 -4.95
N ILE A 79 5.68 -4.41 -3.93
CA ILE A 79 5.78 -5.87 -3.98
C ILE A 79 4.39 -6.47 -3.74
N GLY A 80 4.03 -7.46 -4.54
CA GLY A 80 2.70 -8.05 -4.54
C GLY A 80 1.70 -7.20 -5.33
N PRO A 81 0.45 -7.67 -5.49
CA PRO A 81 -0.06 -8.95 -5.02
C PRO A 81 0.42 -10.11 -5.92
N GLN A 82 -0.27 -11.25 -5.88
CA GLN A 82 0.00 -12.33 -6.84
C GLN A 82 -0.48 -11.97 -8.24
N LYS A 83 0.03 -12.65 -9.27
CA LYS A 83 -0.25 -12.31 -10.67
C LYS A 83 -1.72 -12.52 -11.06
N GLU A 84 -2.44 -13.36 -10.31
CA GLU A 84 -3.87 -13.62 -10.44
C GLU A 84 -4.71 -12.35 -10.20
N ASP A 85 -4.19 -11.39 -9.41
CA ASP A 85 -4.84 -10.11 -9.14
C ASP A 85 -4.66 -9.08 -10.27
N ILE A 86 -3.95 -9.39 -11.35
CA ILE A 86 -3.72 -8.44 -12.47
C ILE A 86 -5.03 -7.87 -13.02
N PHE A 87 -6.09 -8.68 -13.07
CA PHE A 87 -7.41 -8.21 -13.53
C PHE A 87 -7.94 -7.05 -12.67
N TRP A 88 -7.72 -7.08 -11.36
CA TRP A 88 -8.14 -6.03 -10.46
C TRP A 88 -7.29 -4.77 -10.63
N LEU A 89 -5.97 -4.91 -10.71
CA LEU A 89 -5.06 -3.77 -10.93
C LEU A 89 -5.32 -3.07 -12.26
N GLN A 90 -5.55 -3.83 -13.34
CA GLN A 90 -5.88 -3.27 -14.64
C GLN A 90 -7.30 -2.67 -14.69
N GLY A 91 -8.17 -3.04 -13.74
CA GLY A 91 -9.52 -2.52 -13.58
C GLY A 91 -9.64 -1.26 -12.73
N LEU A 92 -8.55 -0.75 -12.12
CA LEU A 92 -8.58 0.37 -11.18
C LEU A 92 -9.29 1.62 -11.71
N PRO A 93 -9.05 2.10 -12.95
CA PRO A 93 -9.78 3.24 -13.50
C PRO A 93 -11.31 3.10 -13.42
N ARG A 94 -11.81 1.90 -13.75
CA ARG A 94 -13.24 1.61 -13.72
C ARG A 94 -13.77 1.49 -12.29
N GLN A 95 -12.98 0.88 -11.39
CA GLN A 95 -13.35 0.82 -9.98
C GLN A 95 -13.46 2.23 -9.39
N SER A 96 -12.53 3.14 -9.70
CA SER A 96 -12.55 4.53 -9.23
C SER A 96 -13.84 5.24 -9.62
N GLU A 97 -14.25 5.11 -10.89
CA GLU A 97 -15.51 5.67 -11.37
C GLU A 97 -16.73 5.06 -10.65
N MET A 98 -16.78 3.73 -10.54
CA MET A 98 -17.92 3.03 -9.95
C MET A 98 -18.14 3.35 -8.47
N PHE A 99 -17.06 3.50 -7.71
CA PHE A 99 -17.12 3.72 -6.25
C PHE A 99 -16.96 5.18 -5.84
N GLY A 100 -16.76 6.10 -6.80
CA GLY A 100 -16.60 7.54 -6.52
C GLY A 100 -15.29 7.88 -5.80
N PHE A 101 -14.25 7.09 -6.03
CA PHE A 101 -12.90 7.35 -5.53
C PHE A 101 -12.17 8.34 -6.44
N PRO A 102 -11.08 8.97 -5.97
CA PRO A 102 -10.12 9.60 -6.87
C PRO A 102 -9.70 8.64 -7.98
N MET A 103 -9.42 9.18 -9.17
CA MET A 103 -8.96 8.40 -10.30
C MET A 103 -7.63 7.72 -9.96
N THR A 104 -7.60 6.40 -10.06
CA THR A 104 -6.40 5.58 -9.90
C THR A 104 -6.12 4.89 -11.24
N GLU A 105 -4.93 5.13 -11.78
CA GLU A 105 -4.48 4.46 -13.02
C GLU A 105 -4.20 2.98 -12.76
N ALA A 106 -4.25 2.20 -13.84
CA ALA A 106 -3.80 0.82 -13.80
C ALA A 106 -2.27 0.77 -13.66
N PHE A 107 -1.77 -0.21 -12.90
CA PHE A 107 -0.34 -0.40 -12.72
C PHE A 107 0.03 -1.86 -12.52
N ASP A 108 1.32 -2.15 -12.75
CA ASP A 108 1.94 -3.41 -12.35
C ASP A 108 2.90 -3.13 -11.17
N PRO A 109 2.98 -4.01 -10.16
CA PRO A 109 3.94 -3.86 -9.09
C PRO A 109 5.37 -4.03 -9.60
N THR A 110 6.34 -3.50 -8.84
CA THR A 110 7.76 -3.69 -9.13
C THR A 110 8.15 -5.17 -9.11
N GLN A 111 7.52 -5.95 -8.23
CA GLN A 111 7.69 -7.39 -8.11
C GLN A 111 6.33 -8.04 -7.80
N TRP A 112 5.92 -9.04 -8.60
CA TRP A 112 4.80 -9.92 -8.27
C TRP A 112 5.22 -10.94 -7.20
N LEU A 113 4.28 -11.36 -6.35
CA LEU A 113 4.51 -12.46 -5.40
C LEU A 113 4.00 -13.79 -5.97
N GLU A 114 4.63 -14.89 -5.57
CA GLU A 114 4.20 -16.26 -5.85
C GLU A 114 3.94 -17.04 -4.54
N ASP A 115 3.32 -18.22 -4.63
CA ASP A 115 3.12 -19.08 -3.46
C ASP A 115 4.47 -19.56 -2.90
N GLY A 116 4.70 -19.32 -1.61
CA GLY A 116 5.92 -19.67 -0.91
C GLY A 116 6.97 -18.55 -0.75
N ASP A 117 6.70 -17.35 -1.27
CA ASP A 117 7.48 -16.12 -0.99
C ASP A 117 7.31 -15.58 0.45
#